data_AF-A0A9Y1ZAC4-F1
#
_entry.id   AF-A0A9Y1ZAC4-F1
#
_cell.length_a   1.000
_cell.length_b   1.000
_cell.length_c   1.000
_cell.angle_alpha   90.00
_cell.angle_beta   90.00
_cell.angle_gamma   90.00
#
_symmetry.space_group_name_H-M   'P 1'
#
loop_
_entity.id
_entity.type
_entity.pdbx_description
1 polymer ?
#
loop_
_entity_poly.entity_id
_entity_poly.type
_entity_poly.pdbx_seq_one_letter_code
_entity_poly.pdbx_strand_id
1 'polypeptide(L)'
;MPEFPTERHVVESDCARCPSLSDARECISWGTGDPDADVLVVGEAPGYGNPDADRWRGGNWTGMAYTSRHSGRRIRELLTATGYAADAYYTNAVKCFPADPDDPATNREPTDEERSNCRRHLLAELETVAPVVVLATGKHATTTILEAEGRSLDGFLEAVLEPVRCDDLGVWLVPILHPSYQDVWLARLEYDSEEYVTAIEETLANCLVQPVPREHGPDHVSG
;
A
#
# COMPACT_ATOMS: atom_id res chain seq x y z
N MET A 1 -8.05 14.89 11.87
CA MET A 1 -8.47 13.48 11.74
C MET A 1 -8.74 13.24 10.27
N PRO A 2 -8.15 12.19 9.66
CA PRO A 2 -8.21 12.02 8.22
C PRO A 2 -9.64 11.66 7.83
N GLU A 3 -10.00 12.03 6.61
CA GLU A 3 -11.26 11.59 6.02
C GLU A 3 -11.25 10.06 5.88
N PHE A 4 -12.41 9.44 6.11
CA PHE A 4 -12.57 8.00 5.90
C PHE A 4 -13.21 7.79 4.53
N PRO A 5 -12.73 6.82 3.76
CA PRO A 5 -13.23 6.58 2.41
C PRO A 5 -14.72 6.19 2.42
N THR A 6 -15.45 6.70 1.45
CA THR A 6 -16.88 6.39 1.24
C THR A 6 -17.10 5.33 0.16
N GLU A 7 -16.08 5.07 -0.65
CA GLU A 7 -16.12 4.12 -1.75
C GLU A 7 -14.84 3.30 -1.85
N ARG A 8 -14.92 2.23 -2.65
CA ARG A 8 -13.82 1.32 -2.96
C ARG A 8 -13.85 0.96 -4.44
N HIS A 9 -12.67 0.78 -5.02
CA HIS A 9 -12.49 0.48 -6.43
C HIS A 9 -12.31 -1.03 -6.61
N VAL A 10 -13.40 -1.74 -6.87
CA VAL A 10 -13.41 -3.21 -6.96
C VAL A 10 -12.77 -3.67 -8.27
N VAL A 11 -11.66 -4.41 -8.16
CA VAL A 11 -10.95 -4.98 -9.33
C VAL A 11 -11.53 -6.34 -9.74
N GLU A 12 -11.90 -7.17 -8.77
CA GLU A 12 -12.50 -8.49 -9.01
C GLU A 12 -13.49 -8.82 -7.88
N SER A 13 -14.65 -9.37 -8.21
CA SER A 13 -15.59 -9.90 -7.21
C SER A 13 -15.26 -11.35 -6.85
N ASP A 14 -15.39 -11.72 -5.58
CA ASP A 14 -15.38 -13.11 -5.11
C ASP A 14 -14.14 -13.95 -5.50
N CYS A 15 -12.97 -13.32 -5.63
CA CYS A 15 -11.71 -14.02 -5.92
C CYS A 15 -11.44 -15.14 -4.89
N ALA A 16 -11.24 -16.38 -5.34
CA ALA A 16 -11.02 -17.55 -4.49
C ALA A 16 -9.68 -18.26 -4.77
N ARG A 17 -8.70 -17.57 -5.38
CA ARG A 17 -7.41 -18.17 -5.79
C ARG A 17 -6.55 -18.62 -4.61
N CYS A 18 -6.75 -18.04 -3.43
CA CYS A 18 -6.04 -18.40 -2.21
C CYS A 18 -7.05 -18.98 -1.20
N PRO A 19 -7.17 -20.32 -1.07
CA PRO A 19 -8.17 -20.95 -0.20
C PRO A 19 -8.11 -20.44 1.25
N SER A 20 -6.93 -20.44 1.88
CA SER A 20 -6.75 -20.00 3.27
C SER A 20 -7.16 -18.54 3.49
N LEU A 21 -6.94 -17.65 2.52
CA LEU A 21 -7.37 -16.26 2.63
C LEU A 21 -8.87 -16.11 2.37
N SER A 22 -9.41 -16.90 1.44
CA SER A 22 -10.83 -16.89 1.09
C SER A 22 -11.70 -17.38 2.25
N ASP A 23 -11.22 -18.40 2.97
CA ASP A 23 -11.93 -19.00 4.09
C ASP A 23 -11.88 -18.13 5.35
N ALA A 24 -10.83 -17.32 5.53
CA ALA A 24 -10.61 -16.51 6.73
C ALA A 24 -11.08 -15.05 6.63
N ARG A 25 -11.19 -14.49 5.41
CA ARG A 25 -11.56 -13.09 5.24
C ARG A 25 -13.04 -12.84 5.52
N GLU A 26 -13.32 -11.63 5.97
CA GLU A 26 -14.69 -11.09 6.02
C GLU A 26 -15.02 -10.32 4.74
N CYS A 27 -14.06 -9.57 4.21
CA CYS A 27 -14.16 -8.87 2.93
C CYS A 27 -12.83 -8.94 2.18
N ILE A 28 -12.90 -8.81 0.86
CA ILE A 28 -11.73 -8.43 0.06
C ILE A 28 -11.54 -6.91 0.23
N SER A 29 -10.35 -6.50 0.68
CA SER A 29 -9.98 -5.11 0.91
C SER A 29 -9.49 -4.44 -0.37
N TRP A 30 -10.39 -3.73 -1.04
CA TRP A 30 -10.08 -2.99 -2.27
C TRP A 30 -9.52 -1.60 -1.99
N GLY A 31 -8.86 -1.04 -3.01
CA GLY A 31 -8.28 0.28 -2.93
C GLY A 31 -9.32 1.40 -2.82
N THR A 32 -8.90 2.54 -2.31
CA THR A 32 -9.74 3.71 -2.02
C THR A 32 -8.97 4.99 -2.24
N GLY A 33 -9.65 6.10 -2.50
CA GLY A 33 -9.02 7.39 -2.79
C GLY A 33 -9.28 7.80 -4.23
N ASP A 34 -8.52 8.78 -4.71
CA ASP A 34 -8.67 9.32 -6.05
C ASP A 34 -8.15 8.30 -7.10
N PRO A 35 -8.98 7.82 -8.05
CA PRO A 35 -8.52 6.93 -9.11
C PRO A 35 -7.56 7.59 -10.09
N ASP A 36 -7.42 8.91 -10.09
CA ASP A 36 -6.46 9.67 -10.90
C ASP A 36 -5.25 10.17 -10.07
N ALA A 37 -5.03 9.59 -8.88
CA ALA A 37 -3.98 10.00 -7.94
C ALA A 37 -2.56 9.81 -8.48
N ASP A 38 -1.70 10.82 -8.29
CA ASP A 38 -0.28 10.70 -8.60
C ASP A 38 0.49 9.89 -7.54
N VAL A 39 -0.06 9.72 -6.32
CA VAL A 39 0.54 8.94 -5.23
C VAL A 39 -0.28 7.69 -4.90
N LEU A 40 0.29 6.51 -5.14
CA LEU A 40 -0.28 5.23 -4.75
C LEU A 40 0.39 4.69 -3.47
N VAL A 41 -0.36 4.64 -2.37
CA VAL A 41 0.09 4.15 -1.07
C VAL A 41 -0.19 2.65 -0.96
N VAL A 42 0.85 1.84 -0.74
CA VAL A 42 0.75 0.37 -0.75
C VAL A 42 1.16 -0.23 0.58
N GLY A 43 0.25 -1.00 1.19
CA GLY A 43 0.49 -1.82 2.38
C GLY A 43 0.71 -3.28 2.04
N GLU A 44 1.00 -4.10 3.03
CA GLU A 44 1.18 -5.55 2.83
C GLU A 44 -0.16 -6.26 2.61
N ALA A 45 -1.05 -6.21 3.61
CA ALA A 45 -2.34 -6.88 3.63
C ALA A 45 -3.28 -6.17 4.61
N PRO A 46 -4.62 -6.34 4.50
CA PRO A 46 -5.52 -5.87 5.55
C PRO A 46 -5.23 -6.61 6.87
N GLY A 47 -5.22 -5.87 7.97
CA GLY A 47 -5.15 -6.43 9.32
C GLY A 47 -6.50 -7.00 9.77
N TYR A 48 -6.49 -7.83 10.83
CA TYR A 48 -7.73 -8.32 11.47
C TYR A 48 -8.68 -7.16 11.78
N GLY A 49 -8.20 -6.12 12.47
CA GLY A 49 -8.98 -4.91 12.75
C GLY A 49 -9.71 -4.95 14.10
N ASN A 50 -10.81 -4.21 14.21
CA ASN A 50 -11.68 -4.17 15.38
C ASN A 50 -13.14 -4.16 14.89
N PRO A 51 -13.84 -5.31 14.90
CA PRO A 51 -15.22 -5.41 14.43
C PRO A 51 -16.20 -4.54 15.23
N ASP A 52 -15.90 -4.24 16.49
CA ASP A 52 -16.76 -3.46 17.39
C ASP A 52 -16.58 -1.94 17.22
N ALA A 53 -15.59 -1.49 16.45
CA ALA A 53 -15.40 -0.07 16.19
C ALA A 53 -16.51 0.48 15.28
N ASP A 54 -16.89 1.75 15.42
CA ASP A 54 -17.93 2.31 14.55
C ASP A 54 -17.50 2.41 13.08
N ARG A 55 -16.43 3.16 12.81
CA ARG A 55 -15.98 3.54 11.45
C ARG A 55 -14.68 2.84 11.06
N TRP A 56 -13.63 2.99 11.86
CA TRP A 56 -12.28 2.47 11.58
C TRP A 56 -12.10 0.99 11.97
N ARG A 57 -12.92 0.10 11.41
CA ARG A 57 -12.91 -1.34 11.73
C ARG A 57 -11.72 -2.10 11.14
N GLY A 58 -11.09 -1.60 10.07
CA GLY A 58 -10.04 -2.31 9.35
C GLY A 58 -10.54 -2.96 8.05
N GLY A 59 -9.62 -3.11 7.08
CA GLY A 59 -9.95 -3.50 5.72
C GLY A 59 -10.58 -4.89 5.59
N ASN A 60 -10.28 -5.79 6.54
CA ASN A 60 -10.97 -7.09 6.61
C ASN A 60 -12.48 -6.90 6.80
N TRP A 61 -12.91 -5.98 7.65
CA TRP A 61 -14.32 -5.75 7.98
C TRP A 61 -15.02 -4.76 7.05
N THR A 62 -14.29 -3.77 6.52
CA THR A 62 -14.89 -2.72 5.70
C THR A 62 -14.77 -3.00 4.20
N GLY A 63 -13.91 -3.93 3.78
CA GLY A 63 -13.54 -4.15 2.39
C GLY A 63 -12.81 -2.95 1.75
N MET A 64 -12.21 -2.08 2.56
CA MET A 64 -11.55 -0.83 2.13
C MET A 64 -10.14 -0.76 2.71
N ALA A 65 -9.15 -0.42 1.89
CA ALA A 65 -7.77 -0.30 2.33
C ALA A 65 -7.55 0.87 3.32
N TYR A 66 -6.58 0.69 4.23
CA TYR A 66 -6.20 1.70 5.23
C TYR A 66 -7.35 2.22 6.10
N THR A 67 -8.29 1.36 6.50
CA THR A 67 -9.42 1.71 7.38
C THR A 67 -9.28 1.18 8.82
N SER A 68 -8.10 0.71 9.23
CA SER A 68 -7.84 0.29 10.62
C SER A 68 -7.45 1.49 11.50
N ARG A 69 -7.72 1.42 12.80
CA ARG A 69 -7.31 2.49 13.75
C ARG A 69 -5.79 2.61 13.92
N HIS A 70 -5.08 1.48 13.94
CA HIS A 70 -3.67 1.46 14.37
C HIS A 70 -2.67 1.73 13.24
N SER A 71 -2.93 1.24 12.02
CA SER A 71 -2.05 1.45 10.87
C SER A 71 -2.68 2.36 9.83
N GLY A 72 -3.90 2.01 9.39
CA GLY A 72 -4.62 2.70 8.32
C GLY A 72 -4.79 4.19 8.57
N ARG A 73 -5.37 4.53 9.72
CA ARG A 73 -5.60 5.91 10.15
C ARG A 73 -4.31 6.69 10.31
N ARG A 74 -3.24 6.09 10.86
CA ARG A 74 -1.94 6.77 11.05
C ARG A 74 -1.29 7.13 9.72
N ILE A 75 -1.33 6.24 8.73
CA ILE A 75 -0.82 6.56 7.38
C ILE A 75 -1.66 7.63 6.71
N ARG A 76 -2.99 7.62 6.85
CA ARG A 76 -3.81 8.72 6.32
C ARG A 76 -3.55 10.06 7.03
N GLU A 77 -3.29 10.05 8.33
CA GLU A 77 -2.82 11.23 9.09
C GLU A 77 -1.47 11.73 8.58
N LEU A 78 -0.54 10.82 8.30
CA LEU A 78 0.76 11.13 7.70
C LEU A 78 0.60 11.80 6.34
N LEU A 79 -0.17 11.22 5.42
CA LEU A 79 -0.42 11.81 4.10
C LEU A 79 -1.13 13.17 4.20
N THR A 80 -2.00 13.36 5.20
CA THR A 80 -2.64 14.66 5.46
C THR A 80 -1.60 15.70 5.87
N ALA A 81 -0.63 15.32 6.70
CA ALA A 81 0.44 16.21 7.15
C ALA A 81 1.40 16.59 6.01
N THR A 82 1.62 15.70 5.04
CA THR A 82 2.44 15.98 3.84
C THR A 82 1.71 16.80 2.76
N GLY A 83 0.40 17.02 2.90
CA GLY A 83 -0.42 17.70 1.87
C GLY A 83 -0.93 16.81 0.72
N TYR A 84 -0.45 15.57 0.58
CA TYR A 84 -0.82 14.67 -0.52
C TYR A 84 -2.07 13.81 -0.30
N ALA A 85 -2.79 13.94 0.83
CA ALA A 85 -3.93 13.07 1.13
C ALA A 85 -5.08 13.14 0.11
N ALA A 86 -5.28 14.28 -0.57
CA ALA A 86 -6.32 14.43 -1.59
C ALA A 86 -5.92 13.79 -2.94
N ASP A 87 -4.63 13.60 -3.16
CA ASP A 87 -4.02 13.07 -4.38
C ASP A 87 -3.40 11.68 -4.11
N ALA A 88 -4.09 10.90 -3.27
CA ALA A 88 -3.63 9.61 -2.81
C ALA A 88 -4.65 8.51 -3.06
N TYR A 89 -4.17 7.41 -3.65
CA TYR A 89 -4.88 6.14 -3.74
C TYR A 89 -4.25 5.13 -2.79
N TYR A 90 -5.04 4.51 -1.93
CA TYR A 90 -4.59 3.60 -0.87
C TYR A 90 -4.97 2.17 -1.20
N THR A 91 -4.02 1.22 -1.18
CA THR A 91 -4.28 -0.22 -1.42
C THR A 91 -3.30 -1.14 -0.69
N ASN A 92 -3.48 -2.46 -0.79
CA ASN A 92 -2.53 -3.44 -0.22
C ASN A 92 -2.03 -4.40 -1.30
N ALA A 93 -0.80 -4.89 -1.20
CA ALA A 93 -0.27 -5.93 -2.07
C ALA A 93 -1.17 -7.19 -2.10
N VAL A 94 -1.53 -7.69 -0.92
CA VAL A 94 -2.47 -8.80 -0.72
C VAL A 94 -3.83 -8.24 -0.30
N LYS A 95 -4.90 -8.64 -1.00
CA LYS A 95 -6.23 -8.03 -0.84
C LYS A 95 -7.06 -8.62 0.31
N CYS A 96 -6.63 -9.73 0.90
CA CYS A 96 -7.39 -10.47 1.92
C CYS A 96 -6.58 -10.59 3.21
N PHE A 97 -7.25 -10.74 4.35
CA PHE A 97 -6.62 -10.86 5.65
C PHE A 97 -5.93 -12.24 5.80
N PRO A 98 -4.60 -12.29 6.01
CA PRO A 98 -3.88 -13.53 6.25
C PRO A 98 -3.97 -13.91 7.74
N ALA A 99 -5.06 -14.56 8.13
CA ALA A 99 -5.24 -15.05 9.49
C ALA A 99 -4.14 -16.06 9.86
N ASP A 100 -3.61 -15.92 11.08
CA ASP A 100 -2.75 -16.93 11.68
C ASP A 100 -3.60 -18.17 12.07
N PRO A 101 -3.15 -19.40 11.75
CA PRO A 101 -3.91 -20.61 12.06
C PRO A 101 -4.03 -20.89 13.56
N ASP A 102 -3.10 -20.41 14.38
CA ASP A 102 -3.08 -20.61 15.83
C ASP A 102 -3.84 -19.49 16.57
N ASP A 103 -3.85 -18.27 16.03
CA ASP A 103 -4.65 -17.14 16.53
C ASP A 103 -5.33 -16.37 15.37
N PRO A 104 -6.59 -16.67 15.02
CA PRO A 104 -7.28 -16.09 13.87
C PRO A 104 -7.60 -14.59 14.04
N ALA A 105 -7.32 -13.99 15.20
CA ALA A 105 -7.41 -12.55 15.41
C ALA A 105 -6.08 -11.83 15.07
N THR A 106 -5.06 -12.55 14.61
CA THR A 106 -3.74 -12.02 14.30
C THR A 106 -3.34 -12.27 12.84
N ASN A 107 -2.45 -11.42 12.35
CA ASN A 107 -1.89 -11.53 11.01
C ASN A 107 -0.64 -12.42 11.04
N ARG A 108 -0.60 -13.42 10.17
CA ARG A 108 0.67 -13.98 9.69
C ARG A 108 1.13 -13.23 8.45
N GLU A 109 2.37 -13.46 8.04
CA GLU A 109 2.81 -13.03 6.72
C GLU A 109 2.05 -13.81 5.62
N PRO A 110 1.63 -13.17 4.52
CA PRO A 110 1.20 -13.88 3.34
C PRO A 110 2.31 -14.81 2.83
N THR A 111 1.93 -15.92 2.20
CA THR A 111 2.87 -16.82 1.52
C THR A 111 3.31 -16.23 0.17
N ASP A 112 4.37 -16.77 -0.42
CA ASP A 112 4.79 -16.40 -1.78
C ASP A 112 3.69 -16.65 -2.82
N GLU A 113 2.95 -17.76 -2.67
CA GLU A 113 1.82 -18.10 -3.54
C GLU A 113 0.68 -17.08 -3.40
N GLU A 114 0.36 -16.67 -2.17
CA GLU A 114 -0.66 -15.66 -1.92
C GLU A 114 -0.28 -14.29 -2.49
N ARG A 115 0.98 -13.88 -2.34
CA ARG A 115 1.53 -12.68 -2.97
C ARG A 115 1.44 -12.76 -4.50
N SER A 116 1.92 -13.87 -5.08
CA SER A 116 1.89 -14.09 -6.53
C SER A 116 0.47 -14.05 -7.09
N ASN A 117 -0.48 -14.71 -6.43
CA ASN A 117 -1.89 -14.72 -6.83
C ASN A 117 -2.53 -13.33 -6.74
N CYS A 118 -2.17 -12.52 -5.74
CA CYS A 118 -2.68 -11.16 -5.59
C CYS A 118 -1.97 -10.12 -6.46
N ARG A 119 -0.74 -10.39 -6.94
CA ARG A 119 0.07 -9.44 -7.72
C ARG A 119 -0.68 -8.90 -8.93
N ARG A 120 -1.47 -9.72 -9.62
CA ARG A 120 -2.32 -9.28 -10.74
C ARG A 120 -3.30 -8.15 -10.37
N HIS A 121 -3.81 -8.12 -9.15
CA HIS A 121 -4.73 -7.09 -8.69
C HIS A 121 -3.99 -5.78 -8.43
N LEU A 122 -2.81 -5.86 -7.82
CA LEU A 122 -1.95 -4.70 -7.59
C LEU A 122 -1.48 -4.09 -8.93
N LEU A 123 -1.06 -4.93 -9.88
CA LEU A 123 -0.67 -4.48 -11.22
C LEU A 123 -1.85 -3.82 -11.96
N ALA A 124 -3.06 -4.38 -11.86
CA ALA A 124 -4.25 -3.77 -12.45
C ALA A 124 -4.57 -2.39 -11.84
N GLU A 125 -4.36 -2.21 -10.53
CA GLU A 125 -4.50 -0.88 -9.90
C GLU A 125 -3.40 0.08 -10.34
N LEU A 126 -2.14 -0.35 -10.43
CA LEU A 126 -1.02 0.46 -10.94
C LEU A 126 -1.24 0.91 -12.40
N GLU A 127 -1.81 0.03 -13.21
CA GLU A 127 -2.17 0.32 -14.60
C GLU A 127 -3.34 1.32 -14.66
N THR A 128 -4.39 1.10 -13.86
CA THR A 128 -5.61 1.91 -13.86
C THR A 128 -5.39 3.31 -13.28
N VAL A 129 -4.78 3.39 -12.10
CA VAL A 129 -4.53 4.67 -11.40
C VAL A 129 -3.42 5.46 -12.08
N ALA A 130 -2.53 4.75 -12.75
CA ALA A 130 -1.39 5.32 -13.44
C ALA A 130 -0.53 6.31 -12.60
N PRO A 131 -0.18 5.99 -11.33
CA PRO A 131 0.48 6.94 -10.44
C PRO A 131 1.89 7.29 -10.94
N VAL A 132 2.43 8.39 -10.44
CA VAL A 132 3.85 8.76 -10.60
C VAL A 132 4.71 8.13 -9.50
N VAL A 133 4.17 8.00 -8.29
CA VAL A 133 4.89 7.49 -7.12
C VAL A 133 4.10 6.39 -6.42
N VAL A 134 4.80 5.31 -6.07
CA VAL A 134 4.34 4.28 -5.13
C VAL A 134 5.00 4.51 -3.78
N LEU A 135 4.21 4.91 -2.78
CA LEU A 135 4.64 5.04 -1.40
C LEU A 135 4.41 3.72 -0.66
N ALA A 136 5.44 2.89 -0.51
CA ALA A 136 5.32 1.56 0.08
C ALA A 136 5.48 1.61 1.61
N THR A 137 4.47 1.17 2.35
CA THR A 137 4.44 1.25 3.81
C THR A 137 5.00 -0.03 4.45
N GLY A 138 6.31 -0.06 4.64
CA GLY A 138 7.03 -1.13 5.32
C GLY A 138 7.68 -2.14 4.39
N LYS A 139 8.50 -3.02 4.99
CA LYS A 139 9.38 -3.97 4.29
C LYS A 139 8.62 -4.80 3.26
N HIS A 140 7.52 -5.43 3.65
CA HIS A 140 6.79 -6.38 2.80
C HIS A 140 6.13 -5.71 1.59
N ALA A 141 5.61 -4.50 1.77
CA ALA A 141 5.09 -3.70 0.66
C ALA A 141 6.22 -3.32 -0.31
N THR A 142 7.36 -2.84 0.22
CA THR A 142 8.55 -2.51 -0.57
C THR A 142 9.06 -3.72 -1.36
N THR A 143 9.20 -4.87 -0.70
CA THR A 143 9.61 -6.13 -1.35
C THR A 143 8.64 -6.49 -2.48
N THR A 144 7.33 -6.38 -2.26
CA THR A 144 6.35 -6.76 -3.29
C THR A 144 6.46 -5.90 -4.56
N ILE A 145 6.68 -4.58 -4.41
CA ILE A 145 6.85 -3.69 -5.56
C ILE A 145 8.18 -3.98 -6.28
N LEU A 146 9.27 -4.17 -5.53
CA LEU A 146 10.56 -4.53 -6.13
C LEU A 146 10.51 -5.88 -6.86
N GLU A 147 9.83 -6.88 -6.31
CA GLU A 147 9.63 -8.16 -7.00
C GLU A 147 8.82 -8.02 -8.30
N ALA A 148 7.83 -7.12 -8.32
CA ALA A 148 7.07 -6.82 -9.53
C ALA A 148 7.93 -6.10 -10.59
N GLU A 149 8.96 -5.37 -10.16
CA GLU A 149 10.02 -4.77 -10.98
C GLU A 149 11.18 -5.75 -11.28
N GLY A 150 11.08 -7.02 -10.87
CA GLY A 150 12.16 -8.01 -11.09
C GLY A 150 13.43 -7.75 -10.26
N ARG A 151 13.32 -7.02 -9.15
CA ARG A 151 14.41 -6.64 -8.24
C ARG A 151 14.24 -7.25 -6.84
N SER A 152 15.33 -7.32 -6.09
CA SER A 152 15.34 -7.73 -4.68
C SER A 152 15.62 -6.56 -3.74
N LEU A 153 15.15 -6.67 -2.50
CA LEU A 153 15.47 -5.75 -1.42
C LEU A 153 16.67 -6.26 -0.62
N ASP A 154 17.78 -5.52 -0.62
CA ASP A 154 18.99 -5.91 0.12
C ASP A 154 18.89 -5.54 1.61
N GLY A 155 18.38 -4.34 1.91
CA GLY A 155 18.25 -3.82 3.27
C GLY A 155 17.09 -2.82 3.35
N PHE A 156 16.12 -3.08 4.24
CA PHE A 156 14.91 -2.26 4.31
C PHE A 156 15.19 -0.89 4.93
N LEU A 157 15.99 -0.82 6.00
CA LEU A 157 16.23 0.43 6.71
C LEU A 157 17.02 1.42 5.85
N GLU A 158 17.98 0.91 5.07
CA GLU A 158 18.75 1.69 4.10
C GLU A 158 17.91 2.20 2.93
N ALA A 159 16.79 1.53 2.63
CA ALA A 159 15.88 1.92 1.55
C ALA A 159 14.82 2.93 1.98
N VAL A 160 14.61 3.16 3.28
CA VAL A 160 13.62 4.12 3.76
C VAL A 160 13.99 5.53 3.27
N LEU A 161 13.03 6.19 2.62
CA LEU A 161 13.20 7.52 2.01
C LEU A 161 14.24 7.61 0.88
N GLU A 162 14.73 6.49 0.36
CA GLU A 162 15.59 6.46 -0.82
C GLU A 162 14.75 6.10 -2.06
N PRO A 163 14.42 7.05 -2.95
CA PRO A 163 13.59 6.78 -4.11
C PRO A 163 14.26 5.81 -5.07
N VAL A 164 13.51 4.78 -5.44
CA VAL A 164 13.95 3.78 -6.40
C VAL A 164 13.18 3.97 -7.69
N ARG A 165 13.88 4.20 -8.79
CA ARG A 165 13.29 4.21 -10.11
C ARG A 165 12.88 2.78 -10.51
N CYS A 166 11.62 2.60 -10.88
CA CYS A 166 11.04 1.35 -11.39
C CYS A 166 10.57 1.61 -12.83
N ASP A 167 11.41 1.23 -13.81
CA ASP A 167 11.18 1.52 -15.22
C ASP A 167 10.10 0.58 -15.82
N ASP A 168 10.08 -0.70 -15.42
CA ASP A 168 9.07 -1.66 -15.92
C ASP A 168 7.66 -1.29 -15.43
N LEU A 169 7.56 -0.80 -14.19
CA LEU A 169 6.30 -0.30 -13.62
C LEU A 169 6.01 1.18 -13.98
N GLY A 170 7.00 1.91 -14.52
CA GLY A 170 6.90 3.33 -14.86
C GLY A 170 6.54 4.23 -13.67
N VAL A 171 7.13 3.97 -12.49
CA VAL A 171 6.87 4.69 -11.24
C VAL A 171 8.16 4.94 -10.46
N TRP A 172 8.14 5.91 -9.55
CA TRP A 172 9.06 5.92 -8.43
C TRP A 172 8.54 5.05 -7.29
N LEU A 173 9.37 4.21 -6.70
CA LEU A 173 9.10 3.54 -5.43
C LEU A 173 9.76 4.32 -4.29
N VAL A 174 8.97 4.75 -3.31
CA VAL A 174 9.47 5.39 -2.08
C VAL A 174 9.10 4.52 -0.88
N PRO A 175 10.06 3.81 -0.27
CA PRO A 175 9.83 3.05 0.94
C PRO A 175 9.69 3.95 2.17
N ILE A 176 8.69 3.69 3.01
CA ILE A 176 8.55 4.32 4.34
C ILE A 176 8.37 3.28 5.43
N LEU A 177 8.60 3.67 6.69
CA LEU A 177 8.36 2.82 7.85
C LEU A 177 6.87 2.51 7.99
N HIS A 178 6.55 1.28 8.35
CA HIS A 178 5.18 0.93 8.73
C HIS A 178 4.88 1.48 10.14
N PRO A 179 3.65 1.97 10.42
CA PRO A 179 3.33 2.59 11.70
C PRO A 179 3.51 1.70 12.94
N SER A 180 3.54 0.37 12.78
CA SER A 180 3.71 -0.58 13.90
C SER A 180 5.10 -0.55 14.52
N TYR A 181 6.11 -0.08 13.78
CA TYR A 181 7.49 -0.02 14.25
C TYR A 181 8.15 1.34 14.01
N GLN A 182 7.42 2.31 13.46
CA GLN A 182 7.92 3.67 13.18
C GLN A 182 8.55 4.31 14.43
N ASP A 183 7.85 4.31 15.57
CA ASP A 183 8.32 4.92 16.84
C ASP A 183 9.65 4.33 17.34
N VAL A 184 9.96 3.07 16.97
CA VAL A 184 11.19 2.38 17.39
C VAL A 184 12.38 2.72 16.48
N TRP A 185 12.11 2.96 15.19
CA TRP A 185 13.15 3.09 14.17
C TRP A 185 13.41 4.52 13.74
N LEU A 186 12.47 5.45 13.93
CA LEU A 186 12.65 6.87 13.59
C LEU A 186 13.95 7.45 14.17
N ALA A 187 14.15 7.30 15.48
CA ALA A 187 15.35 7.81 16.14
C ALA A 187 16.65 7.13 15.65
N ARG A 188 16.58 5.90 15.13
CA ARG A 188 17.73 5.18 14.57
C ARG A 188 18.05 5.63 13.14
N LEU A 189 17.06 6.15 12.43
CA LEU A 189 17.21 6.81 11.14
C LEU A 189 17.47 8.31 11.30
N GLU A 190 17.76 8.76 12.52
CA GLU A 190 18.09 10.15 12.85
C GLU A 190 16.96 11.15 12.49
N TYR A 191 15.71 10.68 12.56
CA TYR A 191 14.52 11.52 12.40
C TYR A 191 13.73 11.65 13.70
N ASP A 192 13.20 12.85 13.95
CA ASP A 192 11.98 13.00 14.73
C ASP A 192 10.71 12.85 13.86
N SER A 193 9.53 12.99 14.47
CA SER A 193 8.26 12.80 13.74
C SER A 193 7.97 13.91 12.73
N GLU A 194 8.31 15.16 13.02
CA GLU A 194 8.07 16.31 12.13
C GLU A 194 9.08 16.32 10.98
N GLU A 195 10.35 16.03 11.28
CA GLU A 195 11.40 15.86 10.30
C GLU A 195 11.07 14.71 9.34
N TYR A 196 10.54 13.60 9.83
CA TYR A 196 10.15 12.48 8.99
C TYR A 196 9.00 12.82 8.03
N VAL A 197 7.98 13.54 8.51
CA VAL A 197 6.88 14.03 7.64
C VAL A 197 7.43 14.94 6.56
N THR A 198 8.29 15.89 6.94
CA THR A 198 8.92 16.84 6.00
C THR A 198 9.75 16.10 4.95
N ALA A 199 10.54 15.11 5.37
CA ALA A 199 11.35 14.32 4.46
C ALA A 199 10.49 13.50 3.47
N ILE A 200 9.34 12.96 3.90
CA ILE A 200 8.38 12.31 2.99
C ILE A 200 7.83 13.33 2.00
N GLU A 201 7.39 14.50 2.46
CA GLU A 201 6.83 15.55 1.61
C GLU A 201 7.83 15.98 0.52
N GLU A 202 9.08 16.29 0.90
CA GLU A 202 10.14 16.69 -0.02
C GLU A 202 10.47 15.56 -1.02
N THR A 203 10.52 14.31 -0.55
CA THR A 203 10.78 13.15 -1.40
C THR A 203 9.69 12.94 -2.44
N LEU A 204 8.42 13.03 -2.03
CA LEU A 204 7.28 12.96 -2.95
C LEU A 204 7.34 14.10 -3.97
N ALA A 205 7.55 15.34 -3.52
CA ALA A 205 7.65 16.50 -4.40
C ALA A 205 8.74 16.33 -5.47
N ASN A 206 9.91 15.82 -5.09
CA ASN A 206 11.01 15.57 -6.01
C ASN A 206 10.70 14.49 -7.05
N CYS A 207 10.02 13.42 -6.65
CA CYS A 207 9.62 12.34 -7.56
C CYS A 207 8.55 12.82 -8.57
N LEU A 208 7.56 13.58 -8.09
CA LEU A 208 6.44 14.07 -8.89
C LEU A 208 6.87 14.99 -10.04
N VAL A 209 7.94 15.78 -9.85
CA VAL A 209 8.47 16.65 -10.92
C VAL A 209 9.41 15.94 -11.90
N GLN A 210 9.67 14.64 -11.70
CA GLN A 210 10.54 13.83 -12.56
C GLN A 210 9.90 12.47 -12.89
N PRO A 211 8.72 12.44 -13.53
CA PRO A 211 7.99 11.18 -13.75
C PRO A 211 8.82 10.17 -14.55
N VAL A 212 8.71 8.89 -14.17
CA VAL A 212 9.34 7.79 -14.90
C VAL A 212 8.51 7.50 -16.14
N PRO A 213 9.09 7.53 -17.36
CA PRO A 213 8.35 7.21 -18.57
C PRO A 213 7.82 5.76 -18.52
N ARG A 214 6.55 5.56 -18.88
CA ARG A 214 5.99 4.22 -19.07
C ARG A 214 6.44 3.69 -20.43
N GLU A 215 7.29 2.66 -20.44
CA GLU A 215 7.83 2.09 -21.68
C GLU A 215 6.76 1.37 -22.53
N HIS A 216 5.59 1.06 -21.95
CA HIS A 216 4.45 0.46 -22.63
C HIS A 216 3.15 1.13 -22.19
N GLY A 217 2.66 2.10 -22.96
CA GLY A 217 1.25 2.50 -22.89
C GLY A 217 0.35 1.39 -23.46
N PRO A 218 -0.94 1.34 -23.11
CA PRO A 218 -1.82 0.33 -23.68
C PRO A 218 -1.81 0.47 -25.20
N ASP A 219 -1.46 -0.60 -25.90
CA ASP A 219 -1.79 -0.74 -27.31
C ASP A 219 -3.28 -0.49 -27.43
N HIS A 220 -3.65 0.65 -28.01
CA HIS A 220 -4.99 0.87 -28.52
C HIS A 220 -5.25 -0.23 -29.55
N VAL A 221 -5.87 -1.34 -29.13
CA VAL A 221 -6.44 -2.34 -30.02
C VAL A 221 -7.60 -1.68 -30.74
N SER A 222 -7.27 -1.00 -31.84
CA SER A 222 -8.20 -0.71 -32.91
C SER A 222 -8.31 -1.99 -33.74
N GLY A 223 -9.39 -2.74 -33.53
CA GLY A 223 -9.73 -3.96 -34.27
C GLY A 223 -11.20 -4.28 -34.16
#